data_AF-A0A411DWJ5-F1
#
_entry.id   AF-A0A411DWJ5-F1
#
_cell.length_a   1.000
_cell.length_b   1.000
_cell.length_c   1.000
_cell.angle_alpha   90.00
_cell.angle_beta   90.00
_cell.angle_gamma   90.00
#
_symmetry.space_group_name_H-M   'P 1'
#
loop_
_entity.id
_entity.type
_entity.pdbx_description
1 polymer ?
#
loop_
_entity_poly.entity_id
_entity_poly.type
_entity_poly.pdbx_seq_one_letter_code
_entity_poly.pdbx_strand_id
1 'polypeptide(L)'
;MLGSLISGIWLDKTHKFKETTLIVYALSVCGLVVYSFTLPLGHIAIVYVTSGLLGFFMTGYLPLGFEFAAEITYPEPEGTSAGLLNASAQFFGIVFTIIAGRLLHAYGDRVANLSLAAMLLVGTILTVLIKSDLRRQRAIRQHAQKTEQKQLND
;
A
#
# COMPACT_ATOMS: atom_id res chain seq x y z
N MET A 1 12.32 2.97 -4.94
CA MET A 1 12.71 4.36 -4.58
C MET A 1 12.01 5.40 -5.46
N LEU A 2 12.06 5.31 -6.80
CA LEU A 2 11.34 6.27 -7.66
C LEU A 2 9.82 6.25 -7.45
N GLY A 3 9.24 5.05 -7.29
CA GLY A 3 7.81 4.89 -7.04
C GLY A 3 7.32 5.62 -5.79
N SER A 4 8.06 5.55 -4.68
CA SER A 4 7.71 6.25 -3.43
C SER A 4 7.80 7.76 -3.55
N LEU A 5 8.77 8.27 -4.32
CA LEU A 5 8.91 9.71 -4.55
C LEU A 5 7.72 10.25 -5.36
N ILE A 6 7.37 9.58 -6.46
CA ILE A 6 6.28 10.01 -7.34
C ILE A 6 4.93 9.86 -6.63
N SER A 7 4.70 8.77 -5.92
CA SER A 7 3.46 8.59 -5.16
C SER A 7 3.30 9.61 -4.04
N GLY A 8 4.38 9.96 -3.34
CA GLY A 8 4.38 11.01 -2.31
C GLY A 8 4.00 12.38 -2.90
N ILE A 9 4.70 12.81 -3.96
CA ILE A 9 4.40 14.09 -4.63
C ILE A 9 2.96 14.13 -5.19
N TRP A 10 2.48 13.00 -5.74
CA TRP A 10 1.12 12.89 -6.25
C TRP A 10 0.08 13.01 -5.13
N LEU A 11 0.35 12.39 -3.99
CA LEU A 11 -0.52 12.37 -2.83
C LEU A 11 -0.60 13.73 -2.16
N ASP A 12 0.53 14.43 -2.05
CA ASP A 12 0.63 15.82 -1.59
C ASP A 12 -0.27 16.75 -2.41
N LYS A 13 -0.39 16.51 -3.73
CA LYS A 13 -1.23 17.34 -4.61
C LYS A 13 -2.71 16.96 -4.63
N THR A 14 -3.03 15.68 -4.50
CA THR A 14 -4.39 15.18 -4.71
C THR A 14 -5.18 14.99 -3.41
N HIS A 15 -4.50 14.82 -2.27
CA HIS A 15 -5.09 14.49 -0.96
C HIS A 15 -6.10 13.32 -0.99
N LYS A 16 -6.03 12.47 -2.03
CA LYS A 16 -6.91 11.33 -2.29
C LYS A 16 -6.24 10.03 -1.87
N PHE A 17 -6.03 9.89 -0.56
CA PHE A 17 -5.28 8.79 0.05
C PHE A 17 -5.86 7.42 -0.27
N LYS A 18 -7.14 7.18 -0.03
CA LYS A 18 -7.73 5.84 -0.25
C LYS A 18 -7.76 5.43 -1.73
N GLU A 19 -8.15 6.33 -2.63
CA GLU A 19 -8.26 6.04 -4.06
C GLU A 19 -6.88 5.72 -4.65
N THR A 20 -5.87 6.53 -4.34
CA THR A 20 -4.51 6.33 -4.83
C THR A 20 -3.92 5.03 -4.29
N THR A 21 -4.09 4.75 -2.99
CA THR A 21 -3.65 3.49 -2.37
C THR A 21 -4.30 2.29 -3.05
N LEU A 22 -5.61 2.34 -3.33
CA LEU A 22 -6.32 1.24 -3.97
C LEU A 22 -5.83 0.97 -5.41
N ILE A 23 -5.62 2.03 -6.19
CA ILE A 23 -5.10 1.91 -7.57
C ILE A 23 -3.70 1.30 -7.56
N VAL A 24 -2.81 1.79 -6.69
CA VAL A 24 -1.44 1.26 -6.59
C VAL A 24 -1.44 -0.19 -6.13
N TYR A 25 -2.34 -0.57 -5.22
CA TYR A 25 -2.54 -1.96 -4.81
C TYR A 25 -2.96 -2.85 -5.98
N ALA A 26 -3.98 -2.43 -6.74
CA ALA A 26 -4.47 -3.17 -7.89
C ALA A 26 -3.37 -3.34 -8.95
N LEU A 27 -2.61 -2.28 -9.23
CA LEU A 27 -1.47 -2.33 -10.16
C LEU A 27 -0.36 -3.25 -9.68
N SER A 28 -0.12 -3.32 -8.36
CA SER A 28 0.87 -4.23 -7.76
C SER A 28 0.44 -5.69 -7.89
N VAL A 29 -0.85 -6.01 -7.71
CA VAL A 29 -1.40 -7.35 -7.95
C VAL A 29 -1.25 -7.72 -9.42
N CYS A 30 -1.71 -6.86 -10.34
CA CYS A 30 -1.58 -7.09 -11.77
C CYS A 30 -0.11 -7.30 -12.18
N GLY A 31 0.79 -6.46 -11.66
CA GLY A 31 2.23 -6.56 -11.90
C GLY A 31 2.81 -7.89 -11.43
N LEU A 32 2.40 -8.39 -10.26
CA LEU A 32 2.88 -9.66 -9.72
C LEU A 32 2.34 -10.86 -10.50
N VAL A 33 1.09 -10.80 -10.96
CA VAL A 33 0.50 -11.82 -11.84
C VAL A 33 1.24 -11.85 -13.18
N VAL A 34 1.42 -10.70 -13.83
CA VAL A 34 2.19 -10.59 -15.09
C VAL A 34 3.60 -11.10 -14.90
N TYR A 35 4.29 -10.69 -13.83
CA TYR A 35 5.63 -11.16 -13.49
C TYR A 35 5.68 -12.69 -13.39
N SER A 36 4.75 -13.30 -12.66
CA SER A 36 4.65 -14.76 -12.49
C SER A 36 4.53 -15.51 -13.81
N PHE A 37 3.78 -14.95 -14.78
CA PHE A 37 3.68 -15.56 -16.11
C PHE A 37 4.89 -15.28 -16.99
N THR A 38 5.56 -14.13 -16.84
CA THR A 38 6.73 -13.75 -17.66
C THR A 38 8.05 -14.36 -17.23
N LEU A 39 8.24 -14.60 -15.93
CA LEU A 39 9.42 -15.20 -15.34
C LEU A 39 9.86 -16.53 -16.03
N PRO A 40 8.95 -17.49 -16.28
CA PRO A 40 9.29 -18.76 -16.93
C PRO A 40 9.55 -18.67 -18.45
N LEU A 41 9.31 -17.53 -19.12
CA LEU A 41 9.57 -17.41 -20.57
C LEU A 41 11.07 -17.28 -20.90
N GLY A 42 11.93 -17.00 -19.90
CA GLY A 42 13.37 -16.90 -20.09
C GLY A 42 13.84 -15.65 -20.86
N HIS A 43 12.94 -14.78 -21.32
CA HIS A 43 13.27 -13.51 -21.97
C HIS A 43 13.66 -12.45 -20.93
N ILE A 44 14.97 -12.35 -20.64
CA ILE A 44 15.51 -11.51 -19.57
C ILE A 44 15.07 -10.04 -19.64
N ALA A 45 14.95 -9.48 -20.85
CA ALA A 45 14.49 -8.10 -21.05
C ALA A 45 13.06 -7.88 -20.56
N ILE A 46 12.14 -8.82 -20.85
CA ILE A 46 10.74 -8.75 -20.41
C ILE A 46 10.66 -8.90 -18.89
N VAL A 47 11.47 -9.78 -18.31
CA VAL A 47 11.55 -9.97 -16.85
C VAL A 47 12.06 -8.69 -16.16
N TYR A 48 13.04 -7.99 -16.73
CA TYR A 48 13.52 -6.72 -16.18
C TYR A 48 12.46 -5.61 -16.23
N VAL A 49 11.74 -5.49 -17.34
CA VAL A 49 10.68 -4.48 -17.47
C VAL A 49 9.54 -4.76 -16.49
N THR A 50 9.07 -6.01 -16.40
CA THR A 50 7.98 -6.39 -15.51
C THR A 50 8.35 -6.30 -14.03
N SER A 51 9.55 -6.74 -13.63
CA SER A 51 10.05 -6.57 -12.26
C SER A 51 10.32 -5.11 -11.90
N GLY A 52 10.78 -4.29 -12.85
CA GLY A 52 10.94 -2.85 -12.66
C GLY A 52 9.60 -2.14 -12.41
N LEU A 53 8.58 -2.45 -13.19
CA LEU A 53 7.22 -1.93 -13.00
C LEU A 53 6.61 -2.42 -11.68
N LEU A 54 6.73 -3.71 -11.38
CA LEU A 54 6.28 -4.26 -10.09
C LEU A 54 6.96 -3.56 -8.92
N GLY A 55 8.28 -3.40 -8.96
CA GLY A 55 9.06 -2.71 -7.93
C GLY A 55 8.69 -1.24 -7.79
N PHE A 56 8.35 -0.57 -8.89
CA PHE A 56 7.84 0.80 -8.88
C PHE A 56 6.54 0.91 -8.06
N PHE A 57 5.53 0.11 -8.39
CA PHE A 57 4.24 0.16 -7.69
C PHE A 57 4.34 -0.30 -6.22
N MET A 58 5.07 -1.40 -5.96
CA MET A 58 5.30 -1.90 -4.61
C MET A 58 6.04 -0.89 -3.72
N THR A 59 7.01 -0.15 -4.27
CA THR A 59 7.68 0.89 -3.48
C THR A 59 6.78 2.11 -3.28
N GLY A 60 5.97 2.48 -4.27
CA GLY A 60 4.99 3.58 -4.16
C GLY A 60 3.91 3.30 -3.12
N TYR A 61 3.54 2.03 -2.95
CA TYR A 61 2.58 1.60 -1.94
C TYR A 61 3.01 1.95 -0.50
N LEU A 62 4.30 1.86 -0.20
CA LEU A 62 4.80 2.02 1.16
C LEU A 62 4.48 3.40 1.80
N PRO A 63 4.84 4.55 1.20
CA PRO A 63 4.51 5.87 1.76
C PRO A 63 3.00 6.11 1.84
N LEU A 64 2.24 5.67 0.82
CA LEU A 64 0.78 5.73 0.79
C LEU A 64 0.15 5.00 2.00
N GLY A 65 0.67 3.82 2.34
CA GLY A 65 0.23 3.04 3.49
C GLY A 65 0.52 3.72 4.82
N PHE A 66 1.72 4.30 4.99
CA PHE A 66 2.08 5.03 6.21
C PHE A 66 1.23 6.29 6.41
N GLU A 67 1.05 7.09 5.37
CA GLU A 67 0.23 8.30 5.44
C GLU A 67 -1.24 7.96 5.68
N PHE A 68 -1.77 6.94 5.01
CA PHE A 68 -3.14 6.49 5.25
C PHE A 68 -3.32 5.96 6.68
N ALA A 69 -2.36 5.21 7.21
CA ALA A 69 -2.39 4.73 8.59
C ALA A 69 -2.42 5.89 9.59
N ALA A 70 -1.51 6.87 9.45
CA ALA A 70 -1.49 8.05 10.31
C ALA A 70 -2.81 8.86 10.27
N GLU A 71 -3.44 8.94 9.10
CA GLU A 71 -4.69 9.68 8.91
C GLU A 71 -5.89 9.01 9.61
N ILE A 72 -5.95 7.67 9.62
CA ILE A 72 -7.05 6.91 10.27
C ILE A 72 -6.83 6.70 11.77
N THR A 73 -5.60 6.76 12.27
CA THR A 73 -5.26 6.58 13.69
C THR A 73 -5.25 7.88 14.49
N TYR A 74 -5.46 9.04 13.85
CA TYR A 74 -5.55 10.33 14.55
C TYR A 74 -6.53 10.27 15.74
N PRO A 75 -6.17 10.83 16.93
CA PRO A 75 -5.03 11.72 17.22
C PRO A 75 -3.76 11.03 17.76
N GLU A 76 -3.54 9.75 17.44
CA GLU A 76 -2.31 9.04 17.86
C GLU A 76 -1.06 9.59 17.16
N PRO A 77 0.13 9.66 17.81
CA PRO A 77 1.37 10.07 17.17
C PRO A 77 1.70 9.22 15.93
N GLU A 78 2.15 9.88 14.87
CA GLU A 78 2.53 9.24 13.60
C GLU A 78 3.61 8.16 13.83
N GLY A 79 4.53 8.40 14.77
CA GLY A 79 5.58 7.46 15.15
C GLY A 79 5.05 6.15 15.74
N THR A 80 4.01 6.19 16.59
CA THR A 80 3.38 4.98 17.14
C THR A 80 2.70 4.18 16.04
N SER A 81 1.96 4.86 15.17
CA SER A 81 1.23 4.24 14.05
C SER A 81 2.18 3.57 13.06
N ALA A 82 3.26 4.28 12.68
CA ALA A 82 4.29 3.75 11.81
C ALA A 82 5.07 2.59 12.46
N GLY A 83 5.35 2.68 13.77
CA GLY A 83 6.00 1.62 14.52
C GLY A 83 5.20 0.32 14.52
N LEU A 84 3.89 0.40 14.83
CA LEU A 84 3.02 -0.76 14.84
C LEU A 84 2.80 -1.35 13.44
N LEU A 85 2.68 -0.50 12.42
CA LEU A 85 2.58 -0.93 11.03
C LEU A 85 3.85 -1.67 10.58
N ASN A 86 5.03 -1.16 10.90
CA ASN A 86 6.30 -1.81 10.61
C ASN A 86 6.49 -3.13 11.35
N ALA A 87 6.15 -3.18 12.65
CA ALA A 87 6.21 -4.41 13.43
C ALA A 87 5.34 -5.51 12.80
N SER A 88 4.11 -5.14 12.39
CA SER A 88 3.19 -6.03 11.69
C SER A 88 3.75 -6.48 10.34
N ALA A 89 4.25 -5.54 9.53
CA ALA A 89 4.83 -5.82 8.21
C ALA A 89 6.02 -6.79 8.31
N GLN A 90 6.88 -6.64 9.30
CA GLN A 90 8.02 -7.54 9.50
C GLN A 90 7.59 -8.92 9.97
N PHE A 91 6.64 -9.00 10.90
CA PHE A 91 6.11 -10.29 11.35
C PHE A 91 5.50 -11.09 10.19
N PHE A 92 4.57 -10.47 9.45
CA PHE A 92 3.94 -11.11 8.29
C PHE A 92 4.94 -11.34 7.15
N GLY A 93 5.90 -10.44 6.94
CA GLY A 93 6.96 -10.58 5.94
C GLY A 93 7.80 -11.83 6.17
N ILE A 94 8.19 -12.11 7.42
CA ILE A 94 8.93 -13.34 7.78
C ILE A 94 8.08 -14.57 7.50
N VAL A 95 6.82 -14.58 7.98
CA VAL A 95 5.90 -15.73 7.79
C VAL A 95 5.67 -16.01 6.30
N PHE A 96 5.37 -14.98 5.51
CA PHE A 96 5.12 -15.13 4.07
C PHE A 96 6.37 -15.54 3.31
N THR A 97 7.55 -15.04 3.69
CA THR A 97 8.82 -15.45 3.06
C THR A 97 9.10 -16.94 3.29
N ILE A 98 8.87 -17.45 4.51
CA ILE A 98 9.06 -18.87 4.83
C ILE A 98 8.08 -19.73 4.01
N ILE A 99 6.79 -19.35 3.97
CA ILE A 99 5.76 -20.06 3.21
C ILE A 99 6.10 -20.04 1.71
N ALA A 100 6.41 -18.88 1.15
CA ALA A 100 6.76 -18.73 -0.25
C ALA A 100 8.01 -19.54 -0.61
N GLY A 101 9.02 -19.59 0.25
CA GLY A 101 10.21 -20.42 0.05
C GLY A 101 9.86 -21.91 0.01
N ARG A 102 8.98 -22.39 0.91
CA ARG A 102 8.50 -23.78 0.89
C ARG A 102 7.71 -24.09 -0.38
N LEU A 103 6.82 -23.19 -0.81
CA LEU A 103 6.07 -23.33 -2.06
C LEU A 103 6.99 -23.34 -3.28
N LEU A 104 8.01 -22.47 -3.30
CA LEU A 104 8.99 -22.38 -4.37
C LEU A 104 9.72 -23.72 -4.54
N HIS A 105 10.18 -24.33 -3.44
CA HIS A 105 10.88 -25.61 -3.48
C HIS A 105 9.97 -26.78 -3.89
N ALA A 106 8.71 -26.80 -3.46
CA ALA A 106 7.81 -27.93 -3.70
C ALA A 106 7.04 -27.85 -5.04
N TYR A 107 6.67 -26.65 -5.48
CA TYR A 107 5.74 -26.43 -6.59
C TYR A 107 6.26 -25.43 -7.65
N GLY A 108 7.45 -24.86 -7.46
CA GLY A 108 8.07 -23.92 -8.38
C GLY A 108 7.65 -22.46 -8.19
N ASP A 109 8.25 -21.61 -9.02
CA ASP A 109 8.16 -20.15 -8.97
C ASP A 109 6.74 -19.63 -9.18
N ARG A 110 6.00 -20.20 -10.13
CA ARG A 110 4.63 -19.78 -10.45
C ARG A 110 3.69 -19.89 -9.25
N VAL A 111 3.72 -21.05 -8.58
CA VAL A 111 2.83 -21.31 -7.43
C VAL A 111 3.22 -20.43 -6.25
N ALA A 112 4.52 -20.26 -6.00
CA ALA A 112 5.02 -19.32 -4.99
C ALA A 112 4.55 -17.88 -5.27
N ASN A 113 4.74 -17.38 -6.49
CA ASN A 113 4.37 -16.02 -6.86
C ASN A 113 2.86 -15.80 -6.86
N LEU A 114 2.06 -16.77 -7.33
CA LEU A 114 0.60 -16.70 -7.28
C LEU A 114 0.07 -16.72 -5.85
N SER A 115 0.73 -17.45 -4.93
CA SER A 115 0.37 -17.40 -3.51
C SER A 115 0.59 -16.01 -2.91
N LEU A 116 1.70 -15.34 -3.24
CA LEU A 116 1.98 -13.97 -2.83
C LEU A 116 0.98 -12.98 -3.45
N ALA A 117 0.60 -13.18 -4.71
CA ALA A 117 -0.44 -12.40 -5.37
C ALA A 117 -1.80 -12.56 -4.69
N ALA A 118 -2.16 -13.78 -4.28
CA ALA A 118 -3.39 -14.03 -3.52
C ALA A 118 -3.35 -13.31 -2.16
N MET A 119 -2.25 -13.36 -1.44
CA MET A 119 -2.11 -12.64 -0.16
C MET A 119 -2.19 -11.11 -0.34
N LEU A 120 -1.60 -10.58 -1.42
CA LEU A 120 -1.71 -9.16 -1.77
C LEU A 120 -3.15 -8.77 -2.13
N LEU A 121 -3.89 -9.64 -2.82
CA LEU A 121 -5.32 -9.48 -3.09
C LEU A 121 -6.14 -9.45 -1.80
N VAL A 122 -5.89 -10.38 -0.87
CA VAL A 122 -6.55 -10.36 0.45
C VAL A 122 -6.26 -9.03 1.17
N GLY A 123 -5.00 -8.58 1.18
CA GLY A 123 -4.63 -7.27 1.71
C GLY A 123 -5.41 -6.13 1.06
N THR A 124 -5.52 -6.14 -0.28
CA THR A 124 -6.28 -5.14 -1.04
C THR A 124 -7.75 -5.10 -0.62
N ILE A 125 -8.39 -6.27 -0.50
CA ILE A 125 -9.79 -6.38 -0.07
C ILE A 125 -9.95 -5.85 1.35
N LEU A 126 -9.06 -6.21 2.27
CA LEU A 126 -9.07 -5.67 3.63
C LEU A 126 -8.95 -4.14 3.63
N THR A 127 -8.06 -3.57 2.81
CA THR A 127 -7.92 -2.12 2.65
C THR A 127 -9.19 -1.45 2.11
N VAL A 128 -9.91 -2.09 1.19
CA VAL A 128 -11.21 -1.59 0.70
C VAL A 128 -12.23 -1.52 1.83
N LEU A 129 -12.27 -2.55 2.68
CA LEU A 129 -13.21 -2.67 3.81
C LEU A 129 -12.92 -1.67 4.93
N ILE A 130 -11.68 -1.16 5.04
CA ILE A 130 -11.35 -0.09 5.99
C ILE A 130 -12.17 1.16 5.62
N LYS A 131 -13.01 1.61 6.56
CA LYS A 131 -13.74 2.89 6.43
C LYS A 131 -12.69 4.01 6.30
N SER A 132 -12.77 4.79 5.22
CA SER A 132 -11.91 5.96 5.01
C SER A 132 -12.43 7.16 5.80
N ASP A 133 -12.64 6.92 7.08
CA ASP A 133 -12.93 7.99 7.99
C ASP A 133 -11.63 8.78 8.16
N LEU A 134 -11.40 9.77 7.29
CA LEU A 134 -10.24 10.66 7.30
C LEU A 134 -10.36 11.56 8.53
N ARG A 135 -10.01 11.00 9.69
CA ARG A 135 -10.29 11.59 11.01
C ARG A 135 -9.59 12.93 11.18
N ARG A 136 -8.36 13.06 10.68
CA ARG A 136 -7.60 14.32 10.71
C ARG A 136 -8.24 15.37 9.80
N GLN A 137 -8.62 15.05 8.56
CA GLN A 137 -9.38 15.99 7.72
C GLN A 137 -10.72 16.42 8.33
N ARG A 138 -11.46 15.49 8.96
CA ARG A 138 -12.72 15.81 9.65
C ARG A 138 -12.50 16.72 10.86
N ALA A 139 -11.47 16.47 11.65
CA ALA A 139 -11.11 17.31 12.79
C ALA A 139 -10.77 18.75 12.35
N ILE A 140 -9.99 18.91 11.27
CA ILE A 140 -9.66 20.23 10.71
C ILE A 140 -10.92 20.96 10.24
N ARG A 141 -11.82 20.29 9.51
CA ARG A 141 -13.09 20.90 9.05
C ARG A 141 -13.99 21.31 10.21
N GLN A 142 -14.08 20.49 11.26
CA GLN A 142 -14.89 20.81 12.44
C GLN A 142 -14.34 22.03 13.21
N HIS A 143 -13.01 22.17 13.31
CA HIS A 143 -12.38 23.34 13.92
C HIS A 143 -12.59 24.62 13.09
N ALA A 144 -12.51 24.52 11.76
CA ALA A 144 -12.78 25.66 10.87
C ALA A 144 -14.23 26.14 11.01
N GLN A 145 -15.21 25.22 10.94
CA GLN A 145 -16.63 25.53 11.12
C GLN A 145 -16.95 26.13 12.48
N LYS A 146 -16.36 25.60 13.56
CA LYS A 146 -16.52 26.19 14.90
C LYS A 146 -15.99 27.62 14.99
N THR A 147 -14.90 27.92 14.28
CA THR A 147 -14.31 29.28 14.25
C THR A 147 -15.18 30.26 13.46
N GLU A 148 -15.63 29.88 12.26
CA GLU A 148 -16.54 30.70 11.45
C GLU A 148 -17.87 30.98 12.16
N GLN A 149 -18.45 29.96 12.80
CA GLN A 149 -19.70 30.11 13.55
C GLN A 149 -19.55 31.01 14.78
N LYS A 150 -18.36 31.05 15.38
CA LYS A 150 -18.04 31.97 16.47
C LYS A 150 -17.96 33.42 15.97
N GLN A 151 -17.31 33.63 14.82
CA GLN A 151 -17.20 34.94 14.17
C GLN A 151 -18.54 35.48 13.65
N LEU A 152 -19.50 34.61 13.30
CA LEU A 152 -20.84 35.03 12.88
C LEU A 152 -21.76 35.44 14.05
N ASN A 153 -21.42 35.02 15.27
CA ASN A 153 -22.22 35.23 16.47
C ASN A 153 -21.68 36.37 17.37
N ASP A 154 -20.50 36.91 17.04
CA ASP A 154 -19.85 38.06 17.70
C ASP A 154 -20.04 39.33 16.86
#